data_AF-A0A357JK49-F1
#
_entry.id   AF-A0A357JK49-F1
#
_cell.length_a   1.000
_cell.length_b   1.000
_cell.length_c   1.000
_cell.angle_alpha   90.00
_cell.angle_beta   90.00
_cell.angle_gamma   90.00
#
_symmetry.space_group_name_H-M   'P 1'
#
loop_
_entity.id
_entity.type
_entity.pdbx_description
1 polymer ?
#
loop_
_entity_poly.entity_id
_entity_poly.type
_entity_poly.pdbx_seq_one_letter_code
_entity_poly.pdbx_strand_id
1 'polypeptide(L)'
;MKKQTLLLIALLIFQNVFSQFFKDKDGVTKYDGYFTFYYNVNEDKIYLEIEKLNAEFLYVRSLSEGIGSNDIGLDRGQLGNGVVVYFKRAGNKILLIQPNQKYRALTSNDDERKSVQEAFAKSVLHGFVIKEQNKGKYLVDATDFFIRDTHGVANRLEQKKQGSYSLDKSRSAINLERTKAFPKNVEFDVLLTFKGKPKSYTIRSVTPDASSITVHQHHSFVELPDKQYQTRIYDARSGSYPMSYLDYATPVNQSIVKRFIYRHRLEKKDPSATVSEAKDPIIYYLDRGAPEPVRSALMEGARWWNQAFEAIGYKDAFQVKLLPKGVDPLDVRYNVIQWVHRSTRGWSYGGSISDPRTGEIIKGHVSLGSLRIRQDFLIAQALQAPYTNNDTDDDVALQMALARIRQLAAHEVGHTIGFAHNFAASTNDRASVMDYPHPKLSLKDGKIDFSDAYGVGIGKWDKV
;
A
#
# COMPACT_ATOMS: atom_id res chain seq x y z
N MET A 1 -5.68 -69.19 8.39
CA MET A 1 -4.64 -68.32 7.79
C MET A 1 -5.11 -67.67 6.49
N LYS A 2 -6.21 -66.91 6.55
CA LYS A 2 -6.80 -66.13 5.44
C LYS A 2 -7.55 -64.96 6.09
N LYS A 3 -7.12 -63.71 5.86
CA LYS A 3 -7.88 -62.43 5.98
C LYS A 3 -7.06 -61.14 6.18
N GLN A 4 -5.74 -61.12 5.98
CA GLN A 4 -4.96 -59.89 6.24
C GLN A 4 -4.25 -59.24 5.04
N THR A 5 -4.34 -59.76 3.83
CA THR A 5 -3.50 -59.28 2.71
C THR A 5 -4.23 -58.46 1.64
N LEU A 6 -5.48 -58.04 1.86
CA LEU A 6 -6.25 -57.29 0.83
C LEU A 6 -6.68 -55.87 1.23
N LEU A 7 -6.27 -55.37 2.40
CA LEU A 7 -6.66 -54.04 2.87
C LEU A 7 -5.54 -52.99 2.87
N LEU A 8 -4.39 -53.26 2.25
CA LEU A 8 -3.25 -52.34 2.21
C LEU A 8 -2.97 -51.70 0.84
N ILE A 9 -3.83 -51.92 -0.16
CA ILE A 9 -3.64 -51.37 -1.53
C ILE A 9 -4.67 -50.26 -1.85
N ALA A 10 -5.63 -49.98 -0.96
CA ALA A 10 -6.69 -48.99 -1.21
C ALA A 10 -6.43 -47.59 -0.59
N LEU A 11 -5.28 -47.36 0.04
CA LEU A 11 -4.95 -46.07 0.63
C LEU A 11 -3.68 -45.50 0.00
N LEU A 12 -3.78 -44.25 -0.48
CA LEU A 12 -2.70 -43.37 -0.97
C LEU A 12 -2.38 -43.44 -2.48
N ILE A 13 -3.41 -43.30 -3.29
CA ILE A 13 -3.29 -42.55 -4.55
C ILE A 13 -4.31 -41.40 -4.52
N PHE A 14 -4.10 -40.44 -3.63
CA PHE A 14 -4.56 -39.07 -3.91
C PHE A 14 -3.52 -38.45 -4.82
N GLN A 15 -3.58 -38.77 -6.12
CA GLN A 15 -2.95 -37.88 -7.09
C GLN A 15 -3.71 -36.57 -7.02
N ASN A 16 -3.11 -35.56 -6.39
CA ASN A 16 -3.42 -34.18 -6.70
C ASN A 16 -3.13 -34.02 -8.20
N VAL A 17 -4.16 -34.19 -9.03
CA VAL A 17 -4.05 -33.90 -10.45
C VAL A 17 -3.91 -32.39 -10.57
N PHE A 18 -2.68 -31.91 -10.59
CA PHE A 18 -2.35 -30.53 -10.92
C PHE A 18 -3.01 -30.18 -12.26
N SER A 19 -3.51 -28.94 -12.35
CA SER A 19 -4.05 -28.32 -13.56
C SER A 19 -3.13 -28.59 -14.77
N GLN A 20 -3.67 -29.15 -15.86
CA GLN A 20 -2.92 -29.56 -17.05
C GLN A 20 -2.77 -28.44 -18.10
N PHE A 21 -3.05 -27.17 -17.77
CA PHE A 21 -2.80 -26.09 -18.72
C PHE A 21 -1.31 -26.03 -19.05
N PHE A 22 -0.98 -26.00 -20.34
CA PHE A 22 0.40 -25.96 -20.87
C PHE A 22 1.29 -27.14 -20.49
N LYS A 23 0.72 -28.32 -20.19
CA LYS A 23 1.52 -29.54 -20.02
C LYS A 23 2.37 -29.77 -21.29
N ASP A 24 3.68 -29.93 -21.12
CA ASP A 24 4.65 -30.21 -22.19
C ASP A 24 4.80 -29.07 -23.23
N LYS A 25 4.41 -27.82 -22.91
CA LYS A 25 4.66 -26.66 -23.78
C LYS A 25 5.96 -25.93 -23.37
N ASP A 26 6.90 -25.89 -24.30
CA ASP A 26 8.16 -25.16 -24.15
C ASP A 26 7.94 -23.64 -24.00
N GLY A 27 8.81 -22.99 -23.21
CA GLY A 27 8.81 -21.55 -23.01
C GLY A 27 7.73 -21.02 -22.05
N VAL A 28 7.02 -21.89 -21.34
CA VAL A 28 6.01 -21.49 -20.35
C VAL A 28 6.55 -21.64 -18.93
N THR A 29 6.54 -20.55 -18.16
CA THR A 29 6.88 -20.55 -16.74
C THR A 29 5.61 -20.40 -15.91
N LYS A 30 5.40 -21.31 -14.96
CA LYS A 30 4.28 -21.28 -14.01
C LYS A 30 4.65 -20.51 -12.75
N TYR A 31 3.73 -19.69 -12.27
CA TYR A 31 3.84 -18.93 -11.03
C TYR A 31 2.66 -19.30 -10.11
N ASP A 32 2.99 -19.86 -8.96
CA ASP A 32 2.02 -20.33 -7.97
C ASP A 32 1.97 -19.38 -6.77
N GLY A 33 0.84 -18.68 -6.62
CA GLY A 33 0.58 -17.76 -5.51
C GLY A 33 -0.92 -17.71 -5.18
N TYR A 34 -1.42 -16.55 -4.75
CA TYR A 34 -2.85 -16.38 -4.47
C TYR A 34 -3.73 -16.70 -5.70
N PHE A 35 -3.26 -16.31 -6.87
CA PHE A 35 -3.71 -16.85 -8.15
C PHE A 35 -2.56 -17.60 -8.82
N THR A 36 -2.89 -18.62 -9.60
CA THR A 36 -1.93 -19.24 -10.50
C THR A 36 -1.92 -18.47 -11.81
N PHE A 37 -0.73 -18.14 -12.30
CA PHE A 37 -0.57 -17.57 -13.64
C PHE A 37 0.63 -18.18 -14.36
N TYR A 38 0.67 -17.99 -15.67
CA TYR A 38 1.69 -18.53 -16.54
C TYR A 38 2.22 -17.41 -17.42
N TYR A 39 3.54 -17.36 -17.59
CA TYR A 39 4.17 -16.50 -18.59
C TYR A 39 4.68 -17.37 -19.73
N ASN A 40 4.29 -17.05 -20.97
CA ASN A 40 4.79 -17.69 -22.17
C ASN A 40 5.77 -16.75 -22.89
N VAL A 41 7.06 -17.08 -22.87
CA VAL A 41 8.12 -16.24 -23.46
C VAL A 41 8.05 -16.19 -24.98
N ASN A 42 7.52 -17.23 -25.62
CA ASN A 42 7.43 -17.32 -27.09
C ASN A 42 6.34 -16.41 -27.65
N GLU A 43 5.33 -16.10 -26.84
CA GLU A 43 4.20 -15.24 -27.23
C GLU A 43 4.22 -13.88 -26.51
N ASP A 44 5.12 -13.69 -25.55
CA ASP A 44 5.17 -12.58 -24.59
C ASP A 44 3.82 -12.32 -23.91
N LYS A 45 3.23 -13.37 -23.33
CA LYS A 45 1.88 -13.33 -22.75
C LYS A 45 1.81 -13.83 -21.33
N ILE A 46 0.95 -13.17 -20.55
CA ILE A 46 0.50 -13.64 -19.24
C ILE A 46 -0.87 -14.30 -19.39
N TYR A 47 -0.94 -15.55 -18.99
CA TYR A 47 -2.18 -16.30 -18.86
C TYR A 47 -2.55 -16.47 -17.39
N LEU A 48 -3.81 -16.17 -17.04
CA LEU A 48 -4.34 -16.33 -15.69
C LEU A 48 -5.20 -17.60 -15.61
N GLU A 49 -4.97 -18.42 -14.59
CA GLU A 49 -5.84 -19.54 -14.22
C GLU A 49 -6.88 -19.07 -13.21
N ILE A 50 -8.16 -19.14 -13.59
CA ILE A 50 -9.29 -18.70 -12.78
C ILE A 50 -10.10 -19.91 -12.36
N GLU A 51 -10.19 -20.17 -11.06
CA GLU A 51 -10.97 -21.29 -10.50
C GLU A 51 -12.20 -20.81 -9.73
N LYS A 52 -12.04 -19.76 -8.93
CA LYS A 52 -13.06 -19.26 -8.00
C LYS A 52 -13.89 -18.15 -8.64
N LEU A 53 -14.95 -18.53 -9.33
CA LEU A 53 -15.96 -17.57 -9.81
C LEU A 53 -16.79 -17.03 -8.64
N ASN A 54 -17.18 -15.76 -8.73
CA ASN A 54 -17.96 -15.00 -7.75
C ASN A 54 -17.31 -14.86 -6.36
N ALA A 55 -16.07 -15.31 -6.18
CA ALA A 55 -15.28 -15.01 -4.99
C ALA A 55 -14.68 -13.60 -5.11
N GLU A 56 -14.87 -12.80 -4.07
CA GLU A 56 -14.30 -11.46 -3.99
C GLU A 56 -12.81 -11.53 -3.63
N PHE A 57 -12.03 -10.65 -4.25
CA PHE A 57 -10.64 -10.36 -3.89
C PHE A 57 -10.39 -8.86 -4.08
N LEU A 58 -9.23 -8.38 -3.60
CA LEU A 58 -8.87 -6.97 -3.71
C LEU A 58 -7.94 -6.78 -4.91
N TYR A 59 -8.28 -5.84 -5.79
CA TYR A 59 -7.42 -5.40 -6.87
C TYR A 59 -6.83 -4.03 -6.54
N VAL A 60 -5.51 -3.97 -6.36
CA VAL A 60 -4.76 -2.76 -6.04
C VAL A 60 -3.90 -2.36 -7.22
N ARG A 61 -3.76 -1.05 -7.41
CA ARG A 61 -2.94 -0.41 -8.43
C ARG A 61 -1.92 0.50 -7.77
N SER A 62 -0.71 0.56 -8.28
CA SER A 62 0.30 1.50 -7.81
C SER A 62 1.31 1.85 -8.89
N LEU A 63 2.16 2.85 -8.63
CA LEU A 63 3.36 3.12 -9.43
C LEU A 63 4.56 2.46 -8.75
N SER A 64 5.18 1.49 -9.42
CA SER A 64 6.46 0.92 -8.98
C SER A 64 7.63 1.80 -9.40
N GLU A 65 7.49 2.56 -10.48
CA GLU A 65 8.42 3.61 -10.93
C GLU A 65 7.64 4.82 -11.44
N GLY A 66 8.10 6.02 -11.08
CA GLY A 66 7.43 7.28 -11.38
C GLY A 66 8.31 8.24 -12.18
N ILE A 67 7.87 9.49 -12.30
CA ILE A 67 8.55 10.55 -13.07
C ILE A 67 9.56 11.33 -12.21
N GLY A 68 9.49 11.19 -10.87
CA GLY A 68 10.43 11.85 -9.96
C GLY A 68 10.21 13.37 -9.81
N SER A 69 9.03 13.88 -10.19
CA SER A 69 8.61 15.28 -10.03
C SER A 69 7.45 15.42 -9.06
N ASN A 70 7.69 16.20 -8.00
CA ASN A 70 6.70 16.48 -6.96
C ASN A 70 5.46 17.23 -7.51
N ASP A 71 5.67 18.19 -8.41
CA ASP A 71 4.59 19.02 -8.96
C ASP A 71 3.64 18.23 -9.87
N ILE A 72 4.20 17.22 -10.56
CA ILE A 72 3.43 16.28 -11.40
C ILE A 72 2.71 15.25 -10.51
N GLY A 73 3.38 14.77 -9.45
CA GLY A 73 2.79 13.89 -8.44
C GLY A 73 2.57 12.46 -8.91
N LEU A 74 3.53 11.94 -9.70
CA LEU A 74 3.61 10.54 -10.16
C LEU A 74 4.90 9.94 -9.60
N ASP A 75 4.86 9.51 -8.34
CA ASP A 75 6.04 9.07 -7.58
C ASP A 75 6.22 7.55 -7.60
N ARG A 76 7.47 7.11 -7.50
CA ARG A 76 7.81 5.72 -7.16
C ARG A 76 7.18 5.32 -5.83
N GLY A 77 6.53 4.15 -5.78
CA GLY A 77 5.86 3.63 -4.59
C GLY A 77 4.51 4.30 -4.30
N GLN A 78 3.97 5.10 -5.21
CA GLN A 78 2.68 5.75 -5.01
C GLN A 78 1.55 4.71 -5.11
N LEU A 79 0.89 4.44 -3.99
CA LEU A 79 -0.33 3.65 -3.97
C LEU A 79 -1.44 4.37 -4.74
N GLY A 80 -2.13 3.63 -5.60
CA GLY A 80 -3.40 4.03 -6.22
C GLY A 80 -4.58 3.44 -5.43
N ASN A 81 -5.73 3.38 -6.09
CA ASN A 81 -6.96 2.86 -5.47
C ASN A 81 -6.94 1.32 -5.38
N GLY A 82 -7.34 0.79 -4.22
CA GLY A 82 -7.75 -0.61 -4.04
C GLY A 82 -9.27 -0.77 -4.19
N VAL A 83 -9.71 -1.77 -4.96
CA VAL A 83 -11.13 -2.04 -5.19
C VAL A 83 -11.45 -3.51 -5.02
N VAL A 84 -12.58 -3.83 -4.37
CA VAL A 84 -13.10 -5.19 -4.34
C VAL A 84 -13.57 -5.56 -5.74
N VAL A 85 -13.21 -6.75 -6.19
CA VAL A 85 -13.58 -7.30 -7.49
C VAL A 85 -13.86 -8.79 -7.39
N TYR A 86 -14.56 -9.34 -8.38
CA TYR A 86 -14.74 -10.78 -8.53
C TYR A 86 -14.85 -11.17 -10.00
N PHE A 87 -14.56 -12.43 -10.31
CA PHE A 87 -14.73 -12.99 -11.65
C PHE A 87 -16.13 -13.54 -11.84
N LYS A 88 -16.80 -13.20 -12.95
CA LYS A 88 -18.11 -13.75 -13.32
C LYS A 88 -18.08 -14.28 -14.75
N ARG A 89 -18.52 -15.52 -14.95
CA ARG A 89 -18.70 -16.07 -16.29
C ARG A 89 -19.87 -15.40 -17.02
N ALA A 90 -19.66 -15.01 -18.27
CA ALA A 90 -20.67 -14.48 -19.18
C ALA A 90 -20.41 -15.04 -20.59
N GLY A 91 -21.13 -16.10 -20.95
CA GLY A 91 -20.92 -16.81 -22.23
C GLY A 91 -19.52 -17.41 -22.34
N ASN A 92 -18.80 -17.02 -23.40
CA ASN A 92 -17.40 -17.41 -23.67
C ASN A 92 -16.36 -16.50 -23.00
N LYS A 93 -16.79 -15.60 -22.10
CA LYS A 93 -15.92 -14.69 -21.38
C LYS A 93 -16.00 -14.89 -19.86
N ILE A 94 -14.91 -14.55 -19.20
CA ILE A 94 -14.89 -14.24 -17.77
C ILE A 94 -14.79 -12.72 -17.61
N LEU A 95 -15.73 -12.11 -16.92
CA LEU A 95 -15.73 -10.68 -16.62
C LEU A 95 -15.07 -10.45 -15.26
N LEU A 96 -14.21 -9.44 -15.16
CA LEU A 96 -13.79 -8.88 -13.88
C LEU A 96 -14.75 -7.75 -13.51
N ILE A 97 -15.51 -7.94 -12.43
CA ILE A 97 -16.55 -7.02 -12.01
C ILE A 97 -16.14 -6.36 -10.71
N GLN A 98 -16.26 -5.03 -10.65
CA GLN A 98 -16.17 -4.23 -9.45
C GLN A 98 -17.59 -3.92 -8.94
N PRO A 99 -18.06 -4.55 -7.85
CA PRO A 99 -19.32 -4.18 -7.21
C PRO A 99 -19.25 -2.78 -6.59
N ASN A 100 -20.42 -2.18 -6.38
CA ASN A 100 -20.52 -0.90 -5.71
C ASN A 100 -20.36 -1.09 -4.19
N GLN A 101 -19.28 -0.55 -3.62
CA GLN A 101 -19.02 -0.62 -2.18
C GLN A 101 -19.49 0.64 -1.43
N LYS A 102 -20.08 1.63 -2.11
CA LYS A 102 -20.60 2.85 -1.46
C LYS A 102 -22.06 2.71 -1.01
N TYR A 103 -22.82 1.84 -1.68
CA TYR A 103 -24.23 1.57 -1.40
C TYR A 103 -24.39 0.07 -1.14
N ARG A 104 -24.87 -0.28 0.05
CA ARG A 104 -24.93 -1.67 0.55
C ARG A 104 -26.25 -1.92 1.27
N ALA A 105 -26.56 -3.19 1.51
CA ALA A 105 -27.56 -3.61 2.47
C ALA A 105 -26.98 -4.74 3.34
N LEU A 106 -26.73 -4.43 4.61
CA LEU A 106 -26.24 -5.39 5.60
C LEU A 106 -27.43 -6.03 6.33
N THR A 107 -28.05 -6.98 5.63
CA THR A 107 -29.27 -7.66 6.06
C THR A 107 -29.12 -9.17 5.94
N SER A 108 -29.99 -9.95 6.59
CA SER A 108 -30.18 -11.39 6.30
C SER A 108 -31.20 -11.64 5.20
N ASN A 109 -31.91 -10.61 4.73
CA ASN A 109 -32.87 -10.71 3.63
C ASN A 109 -32.16 -10.59 2.27
N ASP A 110 -32.13 -11.68 1.51
CA ASP A 110 -31.43 -11.70 0.22
C ASP A 110 -32.12 -10.86 -0.86
N ASP A 111 -33.44 -10.69 -0.81
CA ASP A 111 -34.17 -9.85 -1.78
C ASP A 111 -33.87 -8.35 -1.55
N GLU A 112 -33.76 -7.93 -0.30
CA GLU A 112 -33.35 -6.56 0.05
C GLU A 112 -31.91 -6.29 -0.41
N ARG A 113 -30.99 -7.25 -0.19
CA ARG A 113 -29.61 -7.15 -0.69
C ARG A 113 -29.56 -7.06 -2.21
N LYS A 114 -30.36 -7.88 -2.89
CA LYS A 114 -30.46 -7.91 -4.34
C LYS A 114 -31.05 -6.62 -4.90
N SER A 115 -32.08 -6.07 -4.26
CA SER A 115 -32.70 -4.78 -4.63
C SER A 115 -31.66 -3.65 -4.69
N VAL A 116 -30.81 -3.55 -3.65
CA VAL A 116 -29.72 -2.56 -3.63
C VAL A 116 -28.67 -2.87 -4.69
N GLN A 117 -28.29 -4.15 -4.86
CA GLN A 117 -27.33 -4.56 -5.89
C GLN A 117 -27.80 -4.24 -7.32
N GLU A 118 -29.10 -4.30 -7.59
CA GLU A 118 -29.72 -3.99 -8.88
C GLU A 118 -29.94 -2.48 -9.06
N ALA A 119 -30.18 -1.74 -7.97
CA ALA A 119 -30.38 -0.29 -7.99
C ALA A 119 -29.09 0.49 -8.27
N PHE A 120 -27.93 -0.02 -7.86
CA PHE A 120 -26.64 0.68 -8.01
C PHE A 120 -25.73 0.02 -9.04
N ALA A 121 -25.21 0.83 -9.96
CA ALA A 121 -24.34 0.35 -11.03
C ALA A 121 -23.04 -0.27 -10.49
N LYS A 122 -22.65 -1.39 -11.10
CA LYS A 122 -21.33 -2.03 -11.00
C LYS A 122 -20.50 -1.71 -12.24
N SER A 123 -19.19 -1.87 -12.13
CA SER A 123 -18.28 -1.66 -13.27
C SER A 123 -17.71 -2.99 -13.76
N VAL A 124 -17.81 -3.26 -15.06
CA VAL A 124 -17.03 -4.34 -15.70
C VAL A 124 -15.66 -3.76 -16.04
N LEU A 125 -14.62 -4.20 -15.35
CA LEU A 125 -13.26 -3.69 -15.53
C LEU A 125 -12.57 -4.32 -16.75
N HIS A 126 -12.91 -5.57 -17.07
CA HIS A 126 -12.38 -6.28 -18.23
C HIS A 126 -13.24 -7.52 -18.56
N GLY A 127 -13.17 -7.99 -19.81
CA GLY A 127 -13.80 -9.23 -20.25
C GLY A 127 -12.79 -10.15 -20.94
N PHE A 128 -12.32 -11.15 -20.21
CA PHE A 128 -11.34 -12.13 -20.66
C PHE A 128 -11.99 -13.20 -21.52
N VAL A 129 -11.49 -13.45 -22.73
CA VAL A 129 -11.95 -14.57 -23.56
C VAL A 129 -11.35 -15.88 -23.03
N ILE A 130 -12.20 -16.88 -22.80
CA ILE A 130 -11.76 -18.21 -22.34
C ILE A 130 -10.96 -18.86 -23.46
N LYS A 131 -9.70 -19.20 -23.19
CA LYS A 131 -8.81 -19.92 -24.12
C LYS A 131 -8.96 -21.42 -23.97
N GLU A 132 -9.00 -21.87 -22.72
CA GLU A 132 -9.15 -23.28 -22.39
C GLU A 132 -9.96 -23.41 -21.09
N GLN A 133 -10.67 -24.52 -20.94
CA GLN A 133 -11.40 -24.86 -19.73
C GLN A 133 -11.08 -26.31 -19.36
N ASN A 134 -10.68 -26.53 -18.11
CA ASN A 134 -10.38 -27.87 -17.60
C ASN A 134 -10.88 -27.99 -16.16
N LYS A 135 -11.74 -28.98 -15.88
CA LYS A 135 -12.24 -29.32 -14.53
C LYS A 135 -12.70 -28.11 -13.70
N GLY A 136 -13.43 -27.19 -14.32
CA GLY A 136 -13.95 -25.99 -13.64
C GLY A 136 -12.96 -24.82 -13.52
N LYS A 137 -11.73 -24.99 -14.00
CA LYS A 137 -10.73 -23.94 -14.13
C LYS A 137 -10.78 -23.35 -15.53
N TYR A 138 -10.53 -22.05 -15.64
CA TYR A 138 -10.54 -21.30 -16.89
C TYR A 138 -9.18 -20.67 -17.11
N LEU A 139 -8.60 -20.90 -18.28
CA LEU A 139 -7.39 -20.23 -18.70
C LEU A 139 -7.76 -19.05 -19.58
N VAL A 140 -7.25 -17.87 -19.25
CA VAL A 140 -7.48 -16.65 -20.02
C VAL A 140 -6.18 -15.91 -20.31
N ASP A 141 -6.10 -15.26 -21.46
CA ASP A 141 -5.02 -14.29 -21.75
C ASP A 141 -5.35 -12.97 -21.03
N ALA A 142 -4.46 -12.55 -20.13
CA ALA A 142 -4.63 -11.36 -19.29
C ALA A 142 -3.66 -10.23 -19.68
N THR A 143 -2.89 -10.39 -20.74
CA THR A 143 -1.81 -9.47 -21.12
C THR A 143 -2.33 -8.04 -21.38
N ASP A 144 -3.38 -7.90 -22.19
CA ASP A 144 -4.02 -6.62 -22.47
C ASP A 144 -4.69 -5.97 -21.25
N PHE A 145 -5.06 -6.76 -20.25
CA PHE A 145 -5.59 -6.23 -18.99
C PHE A 145 -4.50 -5.59 -18.13
N PHE A 146 -3.25 -6.07 -18.23
CA PHE A 146 -2.12 -5.47 -17.53
C PHE A 146 -1.51 -4.30 -18.30
N ILE A 147 -1.42 -4.37 -19.63
CA ILE A 147 -0.88 -3.28 -20.47
C ILE A 147 -1.94 -2.18 -20.70
N ARG A 148 -2.22 -1.40 -19.64
CA ARG A 148 -3.15 -0.27 -19.67
C ARG A 148 -2.80 0.77 -18.61
N ASP A 149 -3.14 2.03 -18.88
CA ASP A 149 -2.96 3.13 -17.92
C ASP A 149 -4.06 3.11 -16.85
N THR A 150 -3.85 2.33 -15.79
CA THR A 150 -4.84 2.20 -14.70
C THR A 150 -4.66 3.22 -13.58
N HIS A 151 -3.47 3.79 -13.48
CA HIS A 151 -3.13 4.84 -12.51
C HIS A 151 -3.47 6.25 -13.02
N GLY A 152 -3.83 6.39 -14.30
CA GLY A 152 -4.28 7.65 -14.90
C GLY A 152 -3.13 8.62 -15.15
N VAL A 153 -1.97 8.12 -15.57
CA VAL A 153 -0.76 8.89 -15.88
C VAL A 153 -1.05 9.94 -16.95
N ALA A 154 -1.69 9.55 -18.06
CA ALA A 154 -2.01 10.47 -19.14
C ALA A 154 -2.93 11.61 -18.66
N ASN A 155 -3.99 11.25 -17.93
CA ASN A 155 -4.93 12.21 -17.35
C ASN A 155 -4.25 13.15 -16.35
N ARG A 156 -3.34 12.62 -15.50
CA ARG A 156 -2.59 13.42 -14.53
C ARG A 156 -1.70 14.44 -15.21
N LEU A 157 -0.96 14.04 -16.25
CA LEU A 157 -0.09 14.93 -17.03
C LEU A 157 -0.90 16.06 -17.67
N GLU A 158 -2.07 15.75 -18.22
CA GLU A 158 -2.97 16.75 -18.80
C GLU A 158 -3.50 17.72 -17.74
N GLN A 159 -4.04 17.21 -16.63
CA GLN A 159 -4.55 18.03 -15.51
C GLN A 159 -3.48 18.94 -14.91
N LYS A 160 -2.23 18.46 -14.84
CA LYS A 160 -1.06 19.23 -14.39
C LYS A 160 -0.46 20.12 -15.48
N LYS A 161 -1.09 20.25 -16.64
CA LYS A 161 -0.67 21.10 -17.77
C LYS A 161 0.72 20.73 -18.33
N GLN A 162 1.12 19.47 -18.25
CA GLN A 162 2.41 18.99 -18.74
C GLN A 162 2.38 18.66 -20.24
N GLY A 163 1.20 18.45 -20.82
CA GLY A 163 1.00 18.07 -22.21
C GLY A 163 -0.12 17.05 -22.34
N SER A 164 -0.43 16.67 -23.59
CA SER A 164 -1.38 15.60 -23.87
C SER A 164 -0.60 14.37 -24.33
N TYR A 165 -0.84 13.23 -23.68
CA TYR A 165 -0.12 11.99 -23.87
C TYR A 165 -1.09 10.82 -24.10
N SER A 166 -0.62 9.79 -24.80
CA SER A 166 -1.36 8.55 -25.04
C SER A 166 -0.44 7.36 -24.84
N LEU A 167 -0.99 6.24 -24.35
CA LEU A 167 -0.25 5.00 -24.14
C LEU A 167 0.23 4.44 -25.48
N ASP A 168 1.50 4.08 -25.55
CA ASP A 168 2.16 3.50 -26.70
C ASP A 168 2.47 2.02 -26.45
N LYS A 169 1.51 1.14 -26.81
CA LYS A 169 1.60 -0.30 -26.51
C LYS A 169 2.83 -0.97 -27.11
N SER A 170 3.31 -0.53 -28.27
CA SER A 170 4.50 -1.10 -28.92
C SER A 170 5.81 -0.82 -28.17
N ARG A 171 5.82 0.16 -27.28
CA ARG A 171 6.95 0.50 -26.39
C ARG A 171 6.62 0.20 -24.92
N SER A 172 5.64 -0.66 -24.70
CA SER A 172 5.22 -1.10 -23.37
C SER A 172 5.39 -2.61 -23.26
N ALA A 173 5.75 -3.11 -22.08
CA ALA A 173 6.09 -4.52 -21.89
C ALA A 173 5.80 -4.96 -20.46
N ILE A 174 5.65 -6.27 -20.27
CA ILE A 174 5.65 -6.87 -18.94
C ILE A 174 7.06 -6.75 -18.35
N ASN A 175 7.16 -6.32 -17.10
CA ASN A 175 8.40 -6.36 -16.34
C ASN A 175 8.43 -7.63 -15.48
N LEU A 176 9.03 -8.69 -16.02
CA LEU A 176 9.09 -10.00 -15.36
C LEU A 176 9.91 -10.01 -14.08
N GLU A 177 10.95 -9.17 -13.97
CA GLU A 177 11.79 -9.12 -12.77
C GLU A 177 10.98 -8.78 -11.52
N ARG A 178 9.92 -7.97 -11.69
CA ARG A 178 8.99 -7.52 -10.64
C ARG A 178 7.61 -8.18 -10.71
N THR A 179 7.43 -9.15 -11.58
CA THR A 179 6.21 -9.96 -11.65
C THR A 179 6.38 -11.19 -10.75
N LYS A 180 5.58 -11.29 -9.69
CA LYS A 180 5.80 -12.23 -8.58
C LYS A 180 4.51 -12.90 -8.14
N ALA A 181 4.66 -14.08 -7.54
CA ALA A 181 3.58 -14.80 -6.91
C ALA A 181 3.92 -15.06 -5.44
N PHE A 182 3.03 -14.64 -4.55
CA PHE A 182 3.12 -14.83 -3.11
C PHE A 182 1.86 -15.56 -2.60
N PRO A 183 1.89 -16.13 -1.38
CA PRO A 183 0.75 -16.86 -0.86
C PRO A 183 -0.54 -16.04 -0.72
N LYS A 184 -0.42 -14.72 -0.50
CA LYS A 184 -1.54 -13.81 -0.23
C LYS A 184 -1.78 -12.76 -1.31
N ASN A 185 -0.90 -12.69 -2.31
CA ASN A 185 -1.04 -11.79 -3.45
C ASN A 185 -0.26 -12.29 -4.68
N VAL A 186 -0.71 -11.91 -5.87
CA VAL A 186 0.11 -11.95 -7.08
C VAL A 186 0.29 -10.55 -7.62
N GLU A 187 1.44 -10.33 -8.21
CA GLU A 187 1.93 -9.02 -8.58
C GLU A 187 2.38 -9.02 -10.03
N PHE A 188 1.87 -8.07 -10.82
CA PHE A 188 2.20 -7.90 -12.22
C PHE A 188 2.70 -6.48 -12.44
N ASP A 189 3.96 -6.35 -12.85
CA ASP A 189 4.58 -5.07 -13.14
C ASP A 189 4.62 -4.86 -14.66
N VAL A 190 4.29 -3.66 -15.10
CA VAL A 190 4.29 -3.29 -16.51
C VAL A 190 5.03 -1.99 -16.74
N LEU A 191 5.98 -2.02 -17.67
CA LEU A 191 6.60 -0.83 -18.23
C LEU A 191 5.60 -0.24 -19.24
N LEU A 192 5.18 0.99 -19.00
CA LEU A 192 4.24 1.72 -19.86
C LEU A 192 4.90 2.98 -20.40
N THR A 193 4.98 3.07 -21.73
CA THR A 193 5.49 4.26 -22.42
C THR A 193 4.33 5.10 -22.95
N PHE A 194 4.39 6.40 -22.73
CA PHE A 194 3.40 7.39 -23.14
C PHE A 194 4.03 8.37 -24.12
N LYS A 195 3.48 8.45 -25.33
CA LYS A 195 3.88 9.43 -26.35
C LYS A 195 2.98 10.66 -26.31
N GLY A 196 3.56 11.85 -26.43
CA GLY A 196 2.78 13.07 -26.35
C GLY A 196 3.55 14.34 -26.75
N LYS A 197 2.88 15.48 -26.59
CA LYS A 197 3.44 16.80 -26.88
C LYS A 197 3.66 17.58 -25.58
N PRO A 198 4.91 17.76 -25.13
CA PRO A 198 5.21 18.42 -23.86
C PRO A 198 4.89 19.92 -23.91
N LYS A 199 4.28 20.46 -22.85
CA LYS A 199 3.88 21.87 -22.73
C LYS A 199 4.59 22.66 -21.63
N SER A 200 5.25 21.98 -20.68
CA SER A 200 5.87 22.63 -19.52
C SER A 200 7.38 22.37 -19.43
N TYR A 201 8.12 23.30 -18.82
CA TYR A 201 9.52 23.07 -18.43
C TYR A 201 9.66 21.94 -17.40
N THR A 202 8.70 21.80 -16.47
CA THR A 202 8.76 20.80 -15.39
C THR A 202 8.90 19.38 -15.90
N ILE A 203 8.18 18.98 -16.96
CA ILE A 203 8.35 17.65 -17.53
C ILE A 203 9.70 17.53 -18.25
N ARG A 204 10.12 18.58 -18.97
CA ARG A 204 11.41 18.62 -19.69
C ARG A 204 12.61 18.52 -18.75
N SER A 205 12.50 19.01 -17.52
CA SER A 205 13.62 18.99 -16.56
C SER A 205 13.80 17.64 -15.86
N VAL A 206 12.85 16.72 -15.98
CA VAL A 206 12.87 15.41 -15.30
C VAL A 206 12.79 14.21 -16.24
N THR A 207 12.78 14.43 -17.56
CA THR A 207 12.74 13.37 -18.57
C THR A 207 13.83 13.57 -19.61
N PRO A 208 14.52 12.50 -20.07
CA PRO A 208 15.45 12.60 -21.19
C PRO A 208 14.81 13.10 -22.48
N ASP A 209 13.60 12.59 -22.81
CA ASP A 209 12.76 13.05 -23.91
C ASP A 209 11.34 13.31 -23.39
N ALA A 210 10.95 14.58 -23.31
CA ALA A 210 9.64 14.97 -22.78
C ALA A 210 8.46 14.59 -23.69
N SER A 211 8.70 14.18 -24.93
CA SER A 211 7.68 13.63 -25.83
C SER A 211 7.42 12.15 -25.60
N SER A 212 8.27 11.48 -24.82
CA SER A 212 8.23 10.04 -24.56
C SER A 212 8.51 9.73 -23.09
N ILE A 213 7.44 9.52 -22.31
CA ILE A 213 7.53 9.29 -20.88
C ILE A 213 7.30 7.83 -20.57
N THR A 214 8.19 7.22 -19.79
CA THR A 214 8.05 5.82 -19.35
C THR A 214 7.86 5.79 -17.84
N VAL A 215 6.90 5.00 -17.38
CA VAL A 215 6.68 4.70 -15.95
C VAL A 215 6.36 3.22 -15.79
N HIS A 216 6.44 2.72 -14.56
CA HIS A 216 6.02 1.36 -14.26
C HIS A 216 4.76 1.36 -13.40
N GLN A 217 3.74 0.62 -13.85
CA GLN A 217 2.52 0.41 -13.09
C GLN A 217 2.50 -1.02 -12.54
N HIS A 218 1.93 -1.14 -11.35
CA HIS A 218 1.80 -2.40 -10.67
C HIS A 218 0.33 -2.77 -10.51
N HIS A 219 0.04 -4.05 -10.76
CA HIS A 219 -1.28 -4.65 -10.59
C HIS A 219 -1.16 -5.76 -9.55
N SER A 220 -1.85 -5.59 -8.43
CA SER A 220 -1.85 -6.56 -7.33
C SER A 220 -3.22 -7.19 -7.17
N PHE A 221 -3.29 -8.52 -7.21
CA PHE A 221 -4.47 -9.26 -6.76
C PHE A 221 -4.21 -9.83 -5.38
N VAL A 222 -4.89 -9.28 -4.38
CA VAL A 222 -4.67 -9.53 -2.96
C VAL A 222 -5.85 -10.31 -2.38
N GLU A 223 -5.56 -11.28 -1.54
CA GLU A 223 -6.58 -11.98 -0.76
C GLU A 223 -7.28 -11.02 0.20
N LEU A 224 -8.61 -11.05 0.22
CA LEU A 224 -9.39 -10.32 1.22
C LEU A 224 -9.35 -11.04 2.58
N PRO A 225 -9.31 -10.32 3.71
CA PRO A 225 -9.41 -10.91 5.04
C PRO A 225 -10.69 -11.72 5.24
N ASP A 226 -10.66 -12.56 6.27
CA ASP A 226 -11.84 -13.32 6.70
C ASP A 226 -12.93 -12.41 7.30
N LYS A 227 -14.09 -13.00 7.61
CA LYS A 227 -15.24 -12.28 8.16
C LYS A 227 -15.20 -12.12 9.69
N GLN A 228 -14.10 -12.48 10.35
CA GLN A 228 -13.99 -12.49 11.82
C GLN A 228 -13.44 -11.16 12.37
N TYR A 229 -13.20 -10.18 11.52
CA TYR A 229 -12.72 -8.87 11.93
C TYR A 229 -13.80 -8.05 12.64
N GLN A 230 -13.50 -7.58 13.85
CA GLN A 230 -14.35 -6.65 14.56
C GLN A 230 -14.10 -5.22 14.07
N THR A 231 -15.11 -4.60 13.46
CA THR A 231 -15.03 -3.20 13.03
C THR A 231 -15.09 -2.25 14.24
N ARG A 232 -14.57 -1.02 14.08
CA ARG A 232 -14.64 0.03 15.10
C ARG A 232 -15.27 1.28 14.53
N ILE A 233 -16.36 1.72 15.13
CA ILE A 233 -17.13 2.90 14.70
C ILE A 233 -16.24 4.13 14.76
N TYR A 234 -16.33 4.98 13.74
CA TYR A 234 -15.62 6.25 13.69
C TYR A 234 -16.25 7.29 14.62
N ASP A 235 -15.41 7.97 15.39
CA ASP A 235 -15.76 9.17 16.18
C ASP A 235 -14.87 10.32 15.70
N ALA A 236 -15.46 11.49 15.48
CA ALA A 236 -14.72 12.65 14.97
C ALA A 236 -13.59 13.12 15.91
N ARG A 237 -13.63 12.74 17.19
CA ARG A 237 -12.62 13.04 18.19
C ARG A 237 -11.44 12.05 18.17
N SER A 238 -11.51 10.94 17.42
CA SER A 238 -10.44 9.92 17.45
C SER A 238 -9.21 10.29 16.62
N GLY A 239 -9.29 11.33 15.77
CA GLY A 239 -8.21 11.70 14.85
C GLY A 239 -7.94 10.66 13.75
N SER A 240 -8.83 9.70 13.53
CA SER A 240 -8.68 8.67 12.48
C SER A 240 -9.26 9.10 11.14
N TYR A 241 -8.89 8.42 10.04
CA TYR A 241 -9.63 8.58 8.78
C TYR A 241 -10.94 7.76 8.81
N PRO A 242 -12.09 8.35 8.44
CA PRO A 242 -13.32 7.60 8.29
C PRO A 242 -13.37 6.88 6.95
N MET A 243 -13.60 5.56 6.96
CA MET A 243 -14.28 4.91 5.84
C MET A 243 -15.79 5.14 5.97
N SER A 244 -16.51 5.28 4.84
CA SER A 244 -17.96 5.48 4.88
C SER A 244 -18.69 4.79 3.73
N TYR A 245 -19.92 4.36 4.01
CA TYR A 245 -20.86 3.83 3.03
C TYR A 245 -22.30 4.10 3.50
N LEU A 246 -23.26 3.97 2.57
CA LEU A 246 -24.68 4.00 2.86
C LEU A 246 -25.20 2.56 2.98
N ASP A 247 -25.87 2.28 4.10
CA ASP A 247 -26.49 0.97 4.36
C ASP A 247 -28.02 1.07 4.29
N TYR A 248 -28.59 0.63 3.18
CA TYR A 248 -30.01 0.71 2.88
C TYR A 248 -30.86 -0.27 3.70
N ALA A 249 -30.24 -1.20 4.44
CA ALA A 249 -30.92 -2.01 5.44
C ALA A 249 -31.09 -1.27 6.79
N THR A 250 -30.64 -0.01 6.87
CA THR A 250 -30.74 0.79 8.10
C THR A 250 -32.20 1.17 8.40
N PRO A 251 -32.69 0.99 9.64
CA PRO A 251 -34.00 1.50 10.06
C PRO A 251 -34.16 3.01 9.80
N VAL A 252 -35.37 3.44 9.40
CA VAL A 252 -35.65 4.82 8.98
C VAL A 252 -35.37 5.89 10.05
N ASN A 253 -35.36 5.52 11.33
CA ASN A 253 -35.06 6.41 12.44
C ASN A 253 -33.55 6.48 12.79
N GLN A 254 -32.69 5.85 12.01
CA GLN A 254 -31.24 5.84 12.20
C GLN A 254 -30.50 6.45 11.00
N SER A 255 -29.24 6.86 11.21
CA SER A 255 -28.42 7.34 10.11
C SER A 255 -28.06 6.20 9.15
N ILE A 256 -28.47 6.34 7.89
CA ILE A 256 -28.10 5.46 6.79
C ILE A 256 -26.58 5.44 6.53
N VAL A 257 -25.87 6.52 6.91
CA VAL A 257 -24.43 6.63 6.70
C VAL A 257 -23.69 5.90 7.82
N LYS A 258 -22.98 4.83 7.46
CA LYS A 258 -22.10 4.10 8.38
C LYS A 258 -20.68 4.59 8.24
N ARG A 259 -19.97 4.73 9.36
CA ARG A 259 -18.56 5.15 9.39
C ARG A 259 -17.74 4.28 10.34
N PHE A 260 -16.59 3.82 9.87
CA PHE A 260 -15.63 3.04 10.65
C PHE A 260 -14.22 3.63 10.49
N ILE A 261 -13.33 3.32 11.43
CA ILE A 261 -11.91 3.66 11.31
C ILE A 261 -11.17 2.59 10.51
N TYR A 262 -10.07 2.99 9.88
CA TYR A 262 -9.06 2.04 9.41
C TYR A 262 -8.17 1.63 10.58
N ARG A 263 -7.93 0.33 10.77
CA ARG A 263 -6.95 -0.17 11.74
C ARG A 263 -6.45 -1.57 11.38
N HIS A 264 -5.27 -1.91 11.86
CA HIS A 264 -4.77 -3.30 11.84
C HIS A 264 -5.61 -4.18 12.78
N ARG A 265 -5.75 -5.46 12.44
CA ARG A 265 -6.28 -6.47 13.36
C ARG A 265 -5.27 -6.66 14.50
N LEU A 266 -5.74 -6.54 15.72
CA LEU A 266 -4.90 -6.73 16.90
C LEU A 266 -5.74 -7.32 18.04
N GLU A 267 -5.27 -8.44 18.58
CA GLU A 267 -5.90 -9.15 19.67
C GLU A 267 -4.84 -9.53 20.71
N LYS A 268 -5.18 -9.39 22.00
CA LYS A 268 -4.34 -9.90 23.08
C LYS A 268 -4.28 -11.42 23.05
N LYS A 269 -3.12 -12.00 23.34
CA LYS A 269 -2.98 -13.44 23.63
C LYS A 269 -3.84 -13.85 24.83
N ASP A 270 -3.80 -13.05 25.90
CA ASP A 270 -4.70 -13.16 27.04
C ASP A 270 -5.64 -11.93 27.09
N PRO A 271 -6.91 -12.08 26.65
CA PRO A 271 -7.89 -11.00 26.70
C PRO A 271 -8.25 -10.52 28.11
N SER A 272 -8.00 -11.33 29.14
CA SER A 272 -8.34 -11.02 30.54
C SER A 272 -7.23 -10.22 31.25
N ALA A 273 -6.00 -10.29 30.75
CA ALA A 273 -4.87 -9.59 31.33
C ALA A 273 -4.89 -8.08 31.02
N THR A 274 -4.56 -7.27 32.03
CA THR A 274 -4.37 -5.81 31.87
C THR A 274 -3.28 -5.52 30.84
N VAL A 275 -2.17 -6.25 30.90
CA VAL A 275 -1.07 -6.20 29.92
C VAL A 275 -0.90 -7.58 29.28
N SER A 276 -0.92 -7.64 27.95
CA SER A 276 -0.69 -8.89 27.20
C SER A 276 0.08 -8.62 25.92
N GLU A 277 0.87 -9.59 25.49
CA GLU A 277 1.38 -9.63 24.12
C GLU A 277 0.23 -9.75 23.11
N ALA A 278 0.46 -9.30 21.88
CA ALA A 278 -0.46 -9.52 20.77
C ALA A 278 -0.35 -10.96 20.24
N LYS A 279 -1.46 -11.53 19.76
CA LYS A 279 -1.45 -12.81 19.01
C LYS A 279 -0.58 -12.68 17.77
N ASP A 280 -0.86 -11.64 16.98
CA ASP A 280 -0.10 -11.24 15.80
C ASP A 280 0.36 -9.78 15.98
N PRO A 281 1.66 -9.53 16.24
CA PRO A 281 2.18 -8.17 16.37
C PRO A 281 2.22 -7.45 15.01
N ILE A 282 2.03 -6.14 15.04
CA ILE A 282 2.14 -5.26 13.88
C ILE A 282 3.62 -4.97 13.66
N ILE A 283 4.21 -5.57 12.62
CA ILE A 283 5.63 -5.38 12.30
C ILE A 283 5.77 -4.55 11.03
N TYR A 284 6.51 -3.44 11.13
CA TYR A 284 6.95 -2.63 10.00
C TYR A 284 8.42 -2.92 9.68
N TYR A 285 8.71 -3.03 8.39
CA TYR A 285 10.05 -3.35 7.88
C TYR A 285 10.64 -2.17 7.13
N LEU A 286 11.76 -1.66 7.62
CA LEU A 286 12.52 -0.61 6.95
C LEU A 286 13.30 -1.19 5.77
N ASP A 287 13.16 -0.55 4.61
CA ASP A 287 13.96 -0.80 3.42
C ASP A 287 15.47 -0.70 3.73
N ARG A 288 16.23 -1.71 3.29
CA ARG A 288 17.69 -1.78 3.51
C ARG A 288 18.45 -0.70 2.76
N GLY A 289 17.81 -0.03 1.78
CA GLY A 289 18.39 1.06 0.99
C GLY A 289 18.60 2.37 1.76
N ALA A 290 18.02 2.55 2.95
CA ALA A 290 18.28 3.73 3.77
C ALA A 290 19.74 3.71 4.31
N PRO A 291 20.56 4.76 4.08
CA PRO A 291 21.94 4.83 4.58
C PRO A 291 22.00 5.20 6.06
N GLU A 292 23.08 4.87 6.77
CA GLU A 292 23.37 5.48 8.08
C GLU A 292 23.83 6.94 7.91
N PRO A 293 23.57 7.83 8.88
CA PRO A 293 22.84 7.62 10.14
C PRO A 293 21.29 7.67 10.02
N VAL A 294 20.77 7.92 8.81
CA VAL A 294 19.33 8.09 8.55
C VAL A 294 18.53 6.84 8.90
N ARG A 295 19.07 5.66 8.57
CA ARG A 295 18.46 4.37 8.85
C ARG A 295 18.15 4.21 10.34
N SER A 296 19.13 4.49 11.21
CA SER A 296 18.93 4.42 12.66
C SER A 296 17.83 5.37 13.13
N ALA A 297 17.84 6.62 12.67
CA ALA A 297 16.81 7.61 13.01
C ALA A 297 15.40 7.20 12.54
N LEU A 298 15.27 6.62 11.35
CA LEU A 298 13.99 6.12 10.83
C LEU A 298 13.43 4.97 11.67
N MET A 299 14.28 4.00 12.02
CA MET A 299 13.87 2.88 12.86
C MET A 299 13.45 3.36 14.25
N GLU A 300 14.21 4.27 14.84
CA GLU A 300 13.92 4.81 16.17
C GLU A 300 12.59 5.57 16.20
N GLY A 301 12.39 6.52 15.28
CA GLY A 301 11.17 7.31 15.22
C GLY A 301 9.92 6.47 14.97
N ALA A 302 9.98 5.53 14.02
CA ALA A 302 8.87 4.64 13.75
C ALA A 302 8.50 3.75 14.97
N ARG A 303 9.48 3.35 15.79
CA ARG A 303 9.25 2.54 17.00
C ARG A 303 8.51 3.29 18.11
N TRP A 304 8.46 4.62 18.07
CA TRP A 304 7.73 5.39 19.08
C TRP A 304 6.26 5.00 19.17
N TRP A 305 5.66 4.51 18.09
CA TRP A 305 4.28 3.98 18.12
C TRP A 305 4.08 2.85 19.13
N ASN A 306 5.10 2.05 19.44
CA ASN A 306 4.97 1.02 20.48
C ASN A 306 4.59 1.61 21.84
N GLN A 307 4.98 2.85 22.14
CA GLN A 307 4.58 3.55 23.37
C GLN A 307 3.06 3.76 23.45
N ALA A 308 2.38 3.97 22.32
CA ALA A 308 0.92 4.09 22.26
C ALA A 308 0.23 2.72 22.45
N PHE A 309 0.77 1.67 21.84
CA PHE A 309 0.25 0.31 22.05
C PHE A 309 0.46 -0.18 23.49
N GLU A 310 1.59 0.17 24.12
CA GLU A 310 1.84 -0.10 25.54
C GLU A 310 0.87 0.64 26.46
N ALA A 311 0.54 1.89 26.15
CA ALA A 311 -0.41 2.69 26.93
C ALA A 311 -1.83 2.06 26.98
N ILE A 312 -2.22 1.33 25.93
CA ILE A 312 -3.51 0.62 25.88
C ILE A 312 -3.42 -0.84 26.34
N GLY A 313 -2.32 -1.23 26.99
CA GLY A 313 -2.16 -2.53 27.65
C GLY A 313 -1.62 -3.65 26.75
N TYR A 314 -0.92 -3.32 25.66
CA TYR A 314 -0.13 -4.31 24.94
C TYR A 314 1.32 -4.37 25.41
N LYS A 315 1.96 -5.52 25.21
CA LYS A 315 3.41 -5.67 25.31
C LYS A 315 3.98 -5.98 23.92
N ASP A 316 4.89 -5.14 23.43
CA ASP A 316 5.63 -5.32 22.17
C ASP A 316 4.74 -5.61 20.94
N ALA A 317 3.55 -5.01 20.90
CA ALA A 317 2.58 -5.23 19.83
C ALA A 317 2.92 -4.47 18.55
N PHE A 318 3.76 -3.43 18.61
CA PHE A 318 4.21 -2.69 17.44
C PHE A 318 5.73 -2.71 17.34
N GLN A 319 6.25 -3.21 16.22
CA GLN A 319 7.67 -3.46 16.06
C GLN A 319 8.20 -2.86 14.76
N VAL A 320 9.45 -2.42 14.76
CA VAL A 320 10.16 -2.00 13.54
C VAL A 320 11.46 -2.76 13.39
N LYS A 321 11.60 -3.45 12.27
CA LYS A 321 12.74 -4.31 11.92
C LYS A 321 13.32 -3.90 10.57
N LEU A 322 14.53 -4.34 10.26
CA LEU A 322 15.02 -4.25 8.89
C LEU A 322 14.33 -5.31 8.05
N LEU A 323 13.99 -4.96 6.80
CA LEU A 323 13.47 -5.94 5.85
C LEU A 323 14.47 -7.10 5.71
N PRO A 324 14.04 -8.37 5.91
CA PRO A 324 14.93 -9.51 5.77
C PRO A 324 15.51 -9.59 4.35
N LYS A 325 16.74 -10.10 4.22
CA LYS A 325 17.34 -10.31 2.90
C LYS A 325 16.49 -11.31 2.10
N GLY A 326 16.25 -11.00 0.83
CA GLY A 326 15.48 -11.86 -0.09
C GLY A 326 13.96 -11.76 0.05
N VAL A 327 13.45 -11.03 1.05
CA VAL A 327 12.02 -10.69 1.09
C VAL A 327 11.75 -9.56 0.11
N ASP A 328 10.76 -9.75 -0.75
CA ASP A 328 10.31 -8.74 -1.68
C ASP A 328 9.33 -7.77 -0.99
N PRO A 329 9.55 -6.44 -1.04
CA PRO A 329 8.64 -5.45 -0.48
C PRO A 329 7.20 -5.51 -1.04
N LEU A 330 7.00 -6.16 -2.19
CA LEU A 330 5.69 -6.36 -2.82
C LEU A 330 4.85 -7.46 -2.16
N ASP A 331 5.46 -8.33 -1.35
CA ASP A 331 4.70 -9.31 -0.57
C ASP A 331 3.80 -8.58 0.44
N VAL A 332 2.49 -8.82 0.36
CA VAL A 332 1.50 -8.08 1.16
C VAL A 332 1.61 -8.39 2.65
N ARG A 333 2.28 -9.49 3.02
CA ARG A 333 2.48 -9.91 4.42
C ARG A 333 3.44 -9.01 5.21
N TYR A 334 4.14 -8.10 4.53
CA TYR A 334 5.12 -7.22 5.15
C TYR A 334 4.66 -5.76 5.06
N ASN A 335 4.46 -5.08 6.18
CA ASN A 335 4.31 -3.61 6.17
C ASN A 335 5.69 -2.99 5.91
N VAL A 336 5.79 -2.01 5.01
CA VAL A 336 7.08 -1.50 4.54
C VAL A 336 7.22 0.00 4.78
N ILE A 337 8.40 0.39 5.26
CA ILE A 337 8.89 1.77 5.24
C ILE A 337 9.94 1.87 4.13
N GLN A 338 9.54 2.47 3.00
CA GLN A 338 10.32 2.56 1.78
C GLN A 338 11.11 3.87 1.73
N TRP A 339 12.37 3.77 1.30
CA TRP A 339 13.23 4.94 1.05
C TRP A 339 13.16 5.33 -0.44
N VAL A 340 12.84 6.60 -0.74
CA VAL A 340 12.66 7.09 -2.11
C VAL A 340 13.46 8.36 -2.41
N HIS A 341 14.00 8.44 -3.63
CA HIS A 341 14.75 9.59 -4.14
C HIS A 341 13.90 10.40 -5.15
N ARG A 342 14.12 11.71 -5.21
CA ARG A 342 13.47 12.66 -6.14
C ARG A 342 14.46 13.73 -6.58
N SER A 343 14.17 14.45 -7.66
CA SER A 343 15.01 15.56 -8.15
C SER A 343 14.97 16.79 -7.24
N THR A 344 13.83 17.02 -6.57
CA THR A 344 13.63 18.10 -5.59
C THR A 344 13.02 17.56 -4.30
N ARG A 345 13.03 18.36 -3.24
CA ARG A 345 12.34 18.04 -1.98
C ARG A 345 10.87 17.72 -2.27
N GLY A 346 10.49 16.46 -2.11
CA GLY A 346 9.10 16.01 -2.25
C GLY A 346 8.44 15.65 -0.92
N TRP A 347 7.16 15.33 -1.01
CA TRP A 347 6.36 14.86 0.11
C TRP A 347 6.77 13.43 0.51
N SER A 348 6.83 13.17 1.81
CA SER A 348 6.65 11.81 2.31
C SER A 348 5.16 11.55 2.46
N TYR A 349 4.75 10.30 2.37
CA TYR A 349 3.36 9.92 2.59
C TYR A 349 3.28 8.48 3.11
N GLY A 350 2.41 8.27 4.08
CA GLY A 350 1.92 6.95 4.48
C GLY A 350 0.59 6.62 3.80
N GLY A 351 0.49 5.43 3.23
CA GLY A 351 -0.77 4.85 2.76
C GLY A 351 -0.97 3.42 3.28
N SER A 352 -2.14 2.86 3.01
CA SER A 352 -2.44 1.47 3.33
C SER A 352 -3.25 0.78 2.25
N ILE A 353 -3.03 -0.51 2.10
CA ILE A 353 -3.96 -1.42 1.45
C ILE A 353 -4.90 -1.90 2.55
N SER A 354 -6.20 -1.65 2.39
CA SER A 354 -7.23 -1.98 3.39
C SER A 354 -8.43 -2.64 2.74
N ASP A 355 -9.16 -3.47 3.49
CA ASP A 355 -10.45 -4.01 3.06
C ASP A 355 -11.51 -2.90 3.12
N PRO A 356 -12.06 -2.43 1.98
CA PRO A 356 -13.05 -1.36 1.98
C PRO A 356 -14.40 -1.80 2.54
N ARG A 357 -14.60 -3.10 2.85
CA ARG A 357 -15.81 -3.62 3.47
C ARG A 357 -15.82 -3.37 4.97
N THR A 358 -14.65 -3.48 5.62
CA THR A 358 -14.52 -3.51 7.09
C THR A 358 -13.59 -2.44 7.68
N GLY A 359 -12.67 -1.89 6.88
CA GLY A 359 -11.63 -0.96 7.35
C GLY A 359 -10.40 -1.68 7.92
N GLU A 360 -10.33 -3.01 7.82
CA GLU A 360 -9.15 -3.77 8.21
C GLU A 360 -7.96 -3.41 7.30
N ILE A 361 -6.87 -2.94 7.90
CA ILE A 361 -5.61 -2.67 7.20
C ILE A 361 -4.91 -4.00 6.94
N ILE A 362 -4.61 -4.27 5.67
CA ILE A 362 -3.92 -5.47 5.19
C ILE A 362 -2.40 -5.22 5.12
N LYS A 363 -2.00 -4.03 4.64
CA LYS A 363 -0.60 -3.61 4.53
C LYS A 363 -0.47 -2.11 4.70
N GLY A 364 0.42 -1.67 5.59
CA GLY A 364 0.93 -0.31 5.64
C GLY A 364 2.11 -0.11 4.68
N HIS A 365 2.11 0.99 3.94
CA HIS A 365 3.18 1.36 3.00
C HIS A 365 3.55 2.82 3.21
N VAL A 366 4.76 3.06 3.71
CA VAL A 366 5.31 4.40 3.88
C VAL A 366 6.31 4.68 2.77
N SER A 367 6.23 5.86 2.15
CA SER A 367 7.23 6.37 1.22
C SER A 367 7.94 7.59 1.82
N LEU A 368 9.22 7.45 2.16
CA LEU A 368 10.02 8.50 2.80
C LEU A 368 11.02 9.13 1.83
N GLY A 369 10.89 10.45 1.63
CA GLY A 369 11.72 11.22 0.72
C GLY A 369 13.13 11.50 1.24
N SER A 370 14.14 11.16 0.46
CA SER A 370 15.55 11.24 0.87
C SER A 370 16.11 12.64 1.06
N LEU A 371 15.51 13.64 0.40
CA LEU A 371 16.03 15.01 0.38
C LEU A 371 15.64 15.82 1.62
N ARG A 372 14.76 15.28 2.49
CA ARG A 372 14.33 15.98 3.71
C ARG A 372 15.50 16.30 4.62
N ILE A 373 16.36 15.31 4.90
CA ILE A 373 17.51 15.49 5.79
C ILE A 373 18.45 16.61 5.32
N ARG A 374 18.69 16.73 4.00
CA ARG A 374 19.53 17.79 3.44
C ARG A 374 18.91 19.17 3.65
N GLN A 375 17.60 19.28 3.52
CA GLN A 375 16.90 20.55 3.75
C GLN A 375 16.99 20.99 5.21
N ASP A 376 16.68 20.08 6.15
CA ASP A 376 16.72 20.41 7.58
C ASP A 376 18.15 20.75 8.02
N PHE A 377 19.14 20.02 7.50
CA PHE A 377 20.55 20.32 7.73
C PHE A 377 20.94 21.72 7.25
N LEU A 378 20.54 22.11 6.04
CA LEU A 378 20.81 23.46 5.51
C LEU A 378 20.09 24.56 6.30
N ILE A 379 18.91 24.28 6.88
CA ILE A 379 18.21 25.23 7.76
C ILE A 379 19.04 25.47 9.03
N ALA A 380 19.54 24.41 9.67
CA ALA A 380 20.37 24.57 10.86
C ALA A 380 21.69 25.30 10.54
N GLN A 381 22.39 24.91 9.47
CA GLN A 381 23.61 25.61 9.04
C GLN A 381 23.34 27.10 8.77
N ALA A 382 22.26 27.45 8.06
CA ALA A 382 21.93 28.84 7.77
C ALA A 382 21.69 29.66 9.05
N LEU A 383 21.10 29.05 10.08
CA LEU A 383 20.83 29.70 11.36
C LEU A 383 22.09 29.83 12.24
N GLN A 384 23.03 28.89 12.14
CA GLN A 384 24.31 28.96 12.87
C GLN A 384 25.29 29.98 12.27
N ALA A 385 25.13 30.34 10.99
CA ALA A 385 26.07 31.18 10.24
C ALA A 385 27.57 30.74 10.33
N PRO A 386 27.87 29.43 10.21
CA PRO A 386 29.19 28.83 10.52
C PRO A 386 30.37 29.50 9.79
N TYR A 387 30.15 29.84 8.51
CA TYR A 387 31.17 30.40 7.63
C TYR A 387 31.66 31.80 8.03
N THR A 388 30.91 32.54 8.86
CA THR A 388 31.37 33.83 9.38
C THR A 388 32.56 33.69 10.33
N ASN A 389 32.67 32.53 10.99
CA ASN A 389 33.69 32.23 11.99
C ASN A 389 34.62 31.07 11.56
N ASN A 390 34.53 30.59 10.31
CA ASN A 390 35.16 29.34 9.85
C ASN A 390 34.88 28.13 10.76
N ASP A 391 33.73 28.13 11.42
CA ASP A 391 33.26 26.97 12.18
C ASP A 391 32.68 25.96 11.18
N THR A 392 33.21 24.75 11.11
CA THR A 392 32.71 23.69 10.22
C THR A 392 32.10 22.54 11.00
N ASP A 393 31.74 22.74 12.28
CA ASP A 393 31.06 21.73 13.07
C ASP A 393 29.60 21.59 12.64
N ASP A 394 29.34 20.52 11.90
CA ASP A 394 28.04 20.17 11.36
C ASP A 394 27.21 19.29 12.31
N ASP A 395 27.71 18.93 13.50
CA ASP A 395 27.01 17.98 14.38
C ASP A 395 25.64 18.51 14.79
N VAL A 396 25.53 19.77 15.23
CA VAL A 396 24.23 20.37 15.60
C VAL A 396 23.24 20.33 14.43
N ALA A 397 23.70 20.65 13.21
CA ALA A 397 22.87 20.61 12.02
C ALA A 397 22.44 19.19 11.67
N LEU A 398 23.34 18.21 11.81
CA LEU A 398 23.06 16.80 11.62
C LEU A 398 22.07 16.27 12.67
N GLN A 399 22.25 16.58 13.95
CA GLN A 399 21.36 16.15 15.03
C GLN A 399 19.95 16.72 14.85
N MET A 400 19.82 18.01 14.50
CA MET A 400 18.51 18.60 14.21
C MET A 400 17.82 17.90 13.03
N ALA A 401 18.57 17.64 11.94
CA ALA A 401 18.04 16.95 10.78
C ALA A 401 17.62 15.50 11.10
N LEU A 402 18.40 14.78 11.92
CA LEU A 402 18.06 13.43 12.37
C LEU A 402 16.86 13.42 13.33
N ALA A 403 16.71 14.42 14.20
CA ALA A 403 15.52 14.60 15.03
C ALA A 403 14.26 14.78 14.15
N ARG A 404 14.36 15.54 13.05
CA ARG A 404 13.25 15.64 12.09
C ARG A 404 12.95 14.30 11.41
N ILE A 405 13.97 13.54 11.04
CA ILE A 405 13.79 12.22 10.42
C ILE A 405 13.05 11.25 11.35
N ARG A 406 13.35 11.26 12.66
CA ARG A 406 12.61 10.46 13.66
C ARG A 406 11.13 10.87 13.70
N GLN A 407 10.85 12.16 13.85
CA GLN A 407 9.47 12.68 13.89
C GLN A 407 8.71 12.33 12.61
N LEU A 408 9.35 12.51 11.44
CA LEU A 408 8.74 12.20 10.15
C LEU A 408 8.42 10.71 10.02
N ALA A 409 9.32 9.82 10.45
CA ALA A 409 9.06 8.38 10.43
C ALA A 409 7.83 8.02 11.28
N ALA A 410 7.71 8.57 12.49
CA ALA A 410 6.55 8.40 13.34
C ALA A 410 5.27 8.92 12.67
N HIS A 411 5.30 10.14 12.14
CA HIS A 411 4.17 10.77 11.46
C HIS A 411 3.63 9.93 10.31
N GLU A 412 4.50 9.53 9.39
CA GLU A 412 4.07 8.81 8.18
C GLU A 412 3.60 7.39 8.50
N VAL A 413 4.22 6.71 9.47
CA VAL A 413 3.71 5.43 9.99
C VAL A 413 2.32 5.61 10.59
N GLY A 414 2.06 6.72 11.28
CA GLY A 414 0.76 7.05 11.85
C GLY A 414 -0.39 7.03 10.84
N HIS A 415 -0.16 7.57 9.64
CA HIS A 415 -1.13 7.46 8.55
C HIS A 415 -1.42 6.01 8.15
N THR A 416 -0.39 5.17 8.10
CA THR A 416 -0.53 3.77 7.69
C THR A 416 -1.18 2.87 8.73
N ILE A 417 -1.34 3.33 9.97
CA ILE A 417 -2.09 2.65 11.03
C ILE A 417 -3.49 3.26 11.26
N GLY A 418 -3.86 4.28 10.49
CA GLY A 418 -5.24 4.79 10.39
C GLY A 418 -5.47 6.24 10.84
N PHE A 419 -4.44 6.96 11.28
CA PHE A 419 -4.58 8.33 11.79
C PHE A 419 -4.49 9.40 10.70
N ALA A 420 -5.31 10.44 10.84
CA ALA A 420 -5.26 11.66 10.04
C ALA A 420 -4.29 12.68 10.66
N HIS A 421 -4.00 13.75 9.91
CA HIS A 421 -3.23 14.87 10.44
C HIS A 421 -3.94 15.51 11.64
N ASN A 422 -3.15 15.87 12.66
CA ASN A 422 -3.58 16.66 13.81
C ASN A 422 -2.75 17.95 13.91
N PHE A 423 -2.99 18.90 13.01
CA PHE A 423 -2.28 20.18 12.98
C PHE A 423 -2.49 21.03 14.25
N ALA A 424 -3.57 20.80 15.00
CA ALA A 424 -3.80 21.52 16.25
C ALA A 424 -2.77 21.18 17.33
N ALA A 425 -2.09 20.03 17.24
CA ALA A 425 -1.05 19.67 18.19
C ALA A 425 0.23 20.54 18.08
N SER A 426 0.44 21.28 16.98
CA SER A 426 1.54 22.27 16.84
C SER A 426 1.51 23.33 17.93
N THR A 427 0.32 23.75 18.34
CA THR A 427 0.11 24.81 19.33
C THR A 427 -0.21 24.27 20.73
N ASN A 428 -0.25 22.95 20.90
CA ASN A 428 -0.63 22.29 22.14
C ASN A 428 0.45 21.26 22.53
N ASP A 429 1.60 21.77 22.97
CA ASP A 429 2.72 20.98 23.52
C ASP A 429 3.18 19.79 22.66
N ARG A 430 3.03 19.87 21.32
CA ARG A 430 3.33 18.76 20.40
C ARG A 430 2.60 17.48 20.83
N ALA A 431 1.34 17.62 21.24
CA ALA A 431 0.55 16.55 21.85
C ALA A 431 0.35 15.32 20.95
N SER A 432 0.61 15.43 19.65
CA SER A 432 0.52 14.33 18.68
C SER A 432 1.67 14.39 17.67
N VAL A 433 2.23 13.23 17.30
CA VAL A 433 3.17 13.14 16.17
C VAL A 433 2.47 13.32 14.81
N MET A 434 1.14 13.26 14.78
CA MET A 434 0.32 13.50 13.58
C MET A 434 0.23 14.98 13.21
N ASP A 435 0.92 15.85 13.93
CA ASP A 435 1.19 17.22 13.52
C ASP A 435 2.35 17.30 12.50
N TYR A 436 2.48 18.44 11.82
CA TYR A 436 3.56 18.72 10.88
C TYR A 436 4.36 19.98 11.26
N PRO A 437 5.11 19.95 12.38
CA PRO A 437 5.71 21.15 12.94
C PRO A 437 6.96 21.60 12.17
N HIS A 438 7.21 22.91 12.20
CA HIS A 438 8.54 23.49 11.92
C HIS A 438 9.46 23.28 13.15
N PRO A 439 10.80 23.45 13.04
CA PRO A 439 11.65 23.32 14.22
C PRO A 439 11.28 24.38 15.27
N LYS A 440 11.21 23.97 16.54
CA LYS A 440 11.01 24.86 17.68
C LYS A 440 12.37 25.27 18.23
N LEU A 441 12.75 26.52 18.00
CA LEU A 441 14.05 27.05 18.41
C LEU A 441 13.87 28.05 19.55
N SER A 442 14.88 28.13 20.41
CA SER A 442 14.93 29.13 21.48
C SER A 442 16.27 29.86 21.48
N LEU A 443 16.40 30.88 22.31
CA LEU A 443 17.67 31.59 22.52
C LEU A 443 18.19 31.30 23.92
N LYS A 444 19.45 30.90 24.01
CA LYS A 444 20.18 30.72 25.26
C LYS A 444 21.49 31.50 25.18
N ASP A 445 21.67 32.46 26.09
CA ASP A 445 22.86 33.32 26.16
C ASP A 445 23.18 34.01 24.81
N GLY A 446 22.13 34.47 24.11
CA GLY A 446 22.26 35.12 22.80
C GLY A 446 22.56 34.19 21.62
N LYS A 447 22.63 32.86 21.85
CA LYS A 447 22.84 31.85 20.81
C LYS A 447 21.55 31.06 20.56
N ILE A 448 21.35 30.62 19.32
CA ILE A 448 20.23 29.74 18.96
C ILE A 448 20.44 28.37 19.60
N ASP A 449 19.44 27.89 20.34
CA ASP A 449 19.39 26.56 20.91
C ASP A 449 18.48 25.66 20.09
N PHE A 450 19.06 24.55 19.61
CA PHE A 450 18.43 23.54 18.78
C PHE A 450 17.97 22.30 19.59
N SER A 451 18.24 22.26 20.89
CA SER A 451 18.01 21.08 21.74
C SER A 451 16.55 20.61 21.78
N ASP A 452 15.58 21.53 21.61
CA ASP A 452 14.13 21.24 21.57
C ASP A 452 13.51 21.38 20.17
N ALA A 453 14.30 21.30 19.10
CA ALA A 453 13.84 21.54 17.73
C ALA A 453 12.65 20.65 17.33
N TYR A 454 12.64 19.38 17.73
CA TYR A 454 11.56 18.44 17.46
C TYR A 454 11.25 17.58 18.69
N GLY A 455 9.98 17.15 18.80
CA GLY A 455 9.55 16.30 19.90
C GLY A 455 10.18 14.90 19.85
N VAL A 456 10.35 14.29 21.01
CA VAL A 456 10.90 12.93 21.17
C VAL A 456 9.82 12.00 21.71
N GLY A 457 9.62 10.86 21.06
CA GLY A 457 8.60 9.89 21.42
C GLY A 457 7.24 10.17 20.77
N ILE A 458 6.25 9.36 21.15
CA ILE A 458 4.86 9.56 20.70
C ILE A 458 4.18 10.63 21.57
N GLY A 459 3.23 11.37 21.00
CA GLY A 459 2.51 12.42 21.70
C GLY A 459 1.54 11.88 22.75
N LYS A 460 1.18 12.69 23.75
CA LYS A 460 0.19 12.30 24.78
C LYS A 460 -1.17 11.95 24.19
N TRP A 461 -1.60 12.68 23.16
CA TRP A 461 -2.85 12.44 22.45
C TRP A 461 -2.85 11.10 21.72
N ASP A 462 -1.69 10.68 21.19
CA ASP A 462 -1.56 9.43 20.44
C ASP A 462 -1.67 8.18 21.33
N LYS A 463 -1.60 8.35 22.66
CA LYS A 463 -1.67 7.26 23.66
C LYS A 463 -3.10 6.97 24.15
N VAL A 464 -4.11 7.72 23.69
CA VAL A 464 -5.48 7.70 24.23
C VAL A 464 -6.47 7.05 23.28
#